data_AF-A0A9X8MKX9-F1
#
_entry.id   AF-A0A9X8MKX9-F1
#
_cell.length_a   1.000
_cell.length_b   1.000
_cell.length_c   1.000
_cell.angle_alpha   90.00
_cell.angle_beta   90.00
_cell.angle_gamma   90.00
#
_symmetry.space_group_name_H-M   'P 1'
#
loop_
_entity.id
_entity.type
_entity.pdbx_description
1 polymer ?
#
loop_
_entity_poly.entity_id
_entity_poly.type
_entity_poly.pdbx_seq_one_letter_code
_entity_poly.pdbx_strand_id
1 'polypeptide(L)'
;MNKGDAVSWDEEWAELKRQAAGGDGLRLASADGNGQQSGSSSGSGDLASQRPTWTKASRDVGALRGDVHKALTKLEDGHQEQGNGDGAQSLAAQQELFASWKRYLEGISGRCGALQTRLEQAGKELHRNDSAVKASFDALSQQYKDTPAVGGQPQKK
;
A
#
# COMPACT_ATOMS: atom_id res chain seq x y z
N MET A 1 -13.83 -43.17 24.28
CA MET A 1 -13.12 -41.91 24.62
C MET A 1 -12.53 -41.33 23.35
N ASN A 2 -12.98 -40.15 22.92
CA ASN A 2 -12.42 -39.46 21.74
C ASN A 2 -11.05 -38.88 22.08
N LYS A 3 -10.05 -39.17 21.24
CA LYS A 3 -8.76 -38.46 21.21
C LYS A 3 -9.04 -37.07 20.68
N GLY A 4 -8.86 -36.05 21.53
CA GLY A 4 -8.89 -34.66 21.09
C GLY A 4 -7.73 -34.41 20.13
N ASP A 5 -8.05 -33.82 18.98
CA ASP A 5 -7.12 -33.45 17.93
C ASP A 5 -6.11 -32.42 18.46
N ALA A 6 -4.93 -32.88 18.87
CA ALA A 6 -3.81 -32.00 19.19
C ALA A 6 -3.24 -31.50 17.86
N VAL A 7 -3.75 -30.36 17.39
CA VAL A 7 -3.15 -29.63 16.27
C VAL A 7 -1.70 -29.35 16.64
N SER A 8 -0.76 -29.79 15.80
CA SER A 8 0.66 -29.59 16.09
C SER A 8 1.01 -28.11 15.98
N TRP A 9 2.01 -27.65 16.75
CA TRP A 9 2.51 -26.27 16.66
C TRP A 9 2.85 -25.87 15.21
N ASP A 10 3.35 -26.82 14.41
CA ASP A 10 3.65 -26.61 12.99
C ASP A 10 2.39 -26.31 12.15
N GLU A 11 1.27 -26.95 12.45
CA GLU A 11 -0.02 -26.69 11.80
C GLU A 11 -0.60 -25.34 12.21
N GLU A 12 -0.55 -25.00 13.49
CA GLU A 12 -0.97 -23.67 13.98
C GLU A 12 -0.10 -22.56 13.38
N TRP A 13 1.22 -22.78 13.30
CA TRP A 13 2.15 -21.82 12.74
C TRP A 13 1.99 -21.68 11.22
N ALA A 14 1.70 -22.77 10.51
CA ALA A 14 1.36 -22.73 9.10
C ALA A 14 0.04 -21.97 8.87
N GLU A 15 -0.94 -22.13 9.76
CA GLU A 15 -2.23 -21.46 9.68
C GLU A 15 -2.11 -19.96 9.95
N LEU A 16 -1.36 -19.55 10.97
CA LEU A 16 -1.07 -18.13 11.24
C LEU A 16 -0.36 -17.46 10.05
N LYS A 17 0.60 -18.13 9.41
CA LYS A 17 1.24 -17.62 8.18
C LYS A 17 0.26 -17.51 7.01
N ARG A 18 -0.65 -18.48 6.85
CA ARG A 18 -1.70 -18.43 5.81
C ARG A 18 -2.69 -17.31 6.07
N GLN A 19 -3.10 -17.08 7.32
CA GLN A 19 -3.97 -15.97 7.69
C GLN A 19 -3.29 -14.62 7.51
N ALA A 20 -2.00 -14.50 7.85
CA ALA A 20 -1.22 -13.31 7.59
C ALA A 20 -0.99 -13.05 6.09
N ALA A 21 -0.84 -14.11 5.29
CA ALA A 21 -0.73 -14.03 3.82
C ALA A 21 -2.08 -13.83 3.12
N GLY A 22 -3.17 -14.25 3.77
CA GLY A 22 -4.55 -14.21 3.27
C GLY A 22 -5.33 -12.97 3.71
N GLY A 23 -4.87 -12.26 4.73
CA GLY A 23 -5.31 -10.88 4.98
C GLY A 23 -4.85 -10.05 3.80
N ASP A 24 -5.80 -9.38 3.11
CA ASP A 24 -5.61 -8.62 1.87
C ASP A 24 -4.25 -7.93 1.81
N GLY A 25 -3.25 -8.67 1.31
CA GLY A 25 -1.89 -8.20 1.18
C GLY A 25 -1.95 -7.02 0.24
N LEU A 26 -1.51 -5.86 0.75
CA LEU A 26 -1.48 -4.54 0.11
C LEU A 26 -1.79 -4.62 -1.40
N ARG A 27 -3.08 -4.66 -1.77
CA ARG A 27 -3.50 -4.70 -3.17
C ARG A 27 -3.25 -3.30 -3.72
N LEU A 28 -2.05 -3.10 -4.23
CA LEU A 28 -1.74 -1.95 -5.08
C LEU A 28 -2.74 -2.01 -6.24
N ALA A 29 -3.42 -0.88 -6.50
CA ALA A 29 -4.41 -0.77 -7.57
C ALA A 29 -3.84 -1.06 -8.98
N SER A 30 -2.54 -1.36 -9.11
CA SER A 30 -1.90 -1.83 -10.33
C SER A 30 -2.02 -3.34 -10.58
N ALA A 31 -2.58 -4.12 -9.65
CA ALA A 31 -2.62 -5.59 -9.74
C ALA A 31 -3.94 -6.16 -10.29
N ASP A 32 -4.95 -5.34 -10.59
CA ASP A 32 -6.19 -5.79 -11.23
C ASP A 32 -5.99 -5.92 -12.75
N GLY A 33 -5.22 -6.93 -13.13
CA GLY A 33 -5.12 -7.43 -14.50
C GLY A 33 -5.93 -8.70 -14.64
N ASN A 34 -7.26 -8.60 -14.72
CA ASN A 34 -8.08 -9.76 -15.07
C ASN A 34 -9.09 -9.43 -16.18
N GLY A 35 -8.81 -9.94 -17.38
CA GLY A 35 -9.84 -10.47 -18.29
C GLY A 35 -10.34 -9.61 -19.45
N GLN A 36 -9.62 -9.68 -20.57
CA GLN A 36 -10.17 -9.94 -21.92
C GLN A 36 -11.02 -8.85 -22.63
N GLN A 37 -10.41 -8.11 -23.58
CA GLN A 37 -10.70 -8.18 -25.03
C GLN A 37 -9.97 -7.09 -25.82
N SER A 38 -9.23 -7.53 -26.84
CA SER A 38 -8.86 -6.88 -28.11
C SER A 38 -8.57 -5.38 -28.15
N GLY A 39 -7.29 -5.05 -28.43
CA GLY A 39 -6.94 -3.84 -29.18
C GLY A 39 -5.99 -2.89 -28.45
N SER A 40 -4.73 -2.91 -28.91
CA SER A 40 -3.76 -1.80 -28.91
C SER A 40 -3.62 -0.91 -27.66
N SER A 41 -2.43 -1.03 -27.05
CA SER A 41 -1.67 0.01 -26.34
C SER A 41 -2.14 0.51 -24.97
N SER A 42 -1.15 0.75 -24.11
CA SER A 42 -1.22 1.47 -22.83
C SER A 42 -1.55 0.67 -21.57
N GLY A 43 -0.68 -0.28 -21.23
CA GLY A 43 -0.36 -0.50 -19.81
C GLY A 43 0.51 0.66 -19.31
N SER A 44 0.15 1.26 -18.17
CA SER A 44 0.90 2.33 -17.48
C SER A 44 0.73 3.79 -17.96
N GLY A 45 -0.49 4.21 -18.31
CA GLY A 45 -0.83 5.64 -18.46
C GLY A 45 -1.64 6.24 -17.30
N ASP A 46 -2.43 5.43 -16.60
CA ASP A 46 -3.50 5.95 -15.74
C ASP A 46 -3.07 6.40 -14.33
N LEU A 47 -1.96 5.87 -13.81
CA LEU A 47 -1.47 6.25 -12.47
C LEU A 47 -0.83 7.63 -12.46
N ALA A 48 -0.29 8.10 -13.59
CA ALA A 48 0.44 9.36 -13.64
C ALA A 48 -0.45 10.58 -13.31
N SER A 49 -1.76 10.52 -13.57
CA SER A 49 -2.61 11.72 -13.51
C SER A 49 -3.66 11.73 -12.40
N GLN A 50 -3.93 10.58 -11.79
CA GLN A 50 -5.06 10.44 -10.87
C GLN A 50 -4.63 10.74 -9.43
N ARG A 51 -4.65 12.02 -9.04
CA ARG A 51 -4.52 12.48 -7.64
C ARG A 51 -5.32 11.63 -6.63
N PRO A 52 -6.58 11.21 -6.91
CA PRO A 52 -7.34 10.38 -5.99
C PRO A 52 -6.67 9.04 -5.70
N THR A 53 -6.00 8.44 -6.68
CA THR A 53 -5.34 7.14 -6.56
C THR A 53 -4.11 7.21 -5.66
N TRP A 54 -3.27 8.24 -5.82
CA TRP A 54 -2.13 8.49 -4.91
C TRP A 54 -2.58 8.82 -3.49
N THR A 55 -3.66 9.60 -3.36
CA THR A 55 -4.24 9.95 -2.05
C THR A 55 -4.81 8.71 -1.35
N LYS A 56 -5.50 7.83 -2.10
CA LYS A 56 -6.01 6.57 -1.59
C LYS A 56 -4.87 5.65 -1.16
N ALA A 57 -3.84 5.48 -1.99
CA ALA A 57 -2.67 4.67 -1.65
C ALA A 57 -1.96 5.18 -0.39
N SER A 58 -1.83 6.51 -0.25
CA SER A 58 -1.30 7.11 0.99
C SER A 58 -2.15 6.75 2.20
N ARG A 59 -3.48 6.91 2.10
CA ARG A 59 -4.42 6.56 3.18
C ARG A 59 -4.32 5.09 3.56
N ASP A 60 -4.27 4.19 2.58
CA ASP A 60 -4.21 2.74 2.80
C ASP A 60 -2.89 2.36 3.53
N VAL A 61 -1.76 2.98 3.17
CA VAL A 61 -0.49 2.81 3.89
C VAL A 61 -0.54 3.40 5.30
N GLY A 62 -1.22 4.54 5.48
CA GLY A 62 -1.46 5.13 6.80
C GLY A 62 -2.31 4.24 7.71
N ALA A 63 -3.31 3.56 7.16
CA ALA A 63 -4.12 2.59 7.88
C ALA A 63 -3.28 1.39 8.34
N LEU A 64 -2.45 0.82 7.44
CA LEU A 64 -1.51 -0.25 7.79
C LEU A 64 -0.57 0.18 8.92
N ARG A 65 -0.03 1.40 8.88
CA ARG A 65 0.79 1.95 9.97
C ARG A 65 0.03 1.94 11.30
N GLY A 66 -1.25 2.32 11.28
CA GLY A 66 -2.12 2.28 12.45
C GLY A 66 -2.29 0.87 13.01
N ASP A 67 -2.49 -0.13 12.15
CA ASP A 67 -2.64 -1.52 12.57
C ASP A 67 -1.33 -2.12 13.10
N VAL A 68 -0.18 -1.76 12.52
CA VAL A 68 1.15 -2.09 13.06
C VAL A 68 1.33 -1.49 14.46
N HIS A 69 0.87 -0.26 14.69
CA HIS A 69 0.96 0.36 16.01
C HIS A 69 0.08 -0.38 17.03
N LYS A 70 -1.15 -0.76 16.67
CA LYS A 70 -2.01 -1.58 17.54
C LYS A 70 -1.38 -2.93 17.86
N ALA A 71 -0.75 -3.58 16.88
CA ALA A 71 -0.04 -4.84 17.09
C ALA A 71 1.15 -4.67 18.04
N LEU A 72 1.89 -3.57 17.91
CA LEU A 72 2.98 -3.23 18.82
C LEU A 72 2.47 -3.03 20.26
N THR A 73 1.40 -2.27 20.46
CA THR A 73 0.80 -2.08 21.79
C THR A 73 0.38 -3.41 22.40
N LYS A 74 -0.32 -4.27 21.65
CA LYS A 74 -0.70 -5.61 22.13
C LYS A 74 0.51 -6.48 22.51
N LEU A 75 1.61 -6.37 21.77
CA LEU A 75 2.85 -7.08 22.08
C LEU A 75 3.48 -6.57 23.38
N GLU A 76 3.46 -5.25 23.59
CA GLU A 76 3.95 -4.62 24.83
C GLU A 76 3.10 -5.00 26.04
N ASP A 77 1.78 -4.95 25.91
CA ASP A 77 0.83 -5.32 26.97
C ASP A 77 1.02 -6.80 27.36
N GLY A 78 1.06 -7.70 26.38
CA GLY A 78 1.23 -9.14 26.62
C GLY A 78 2.58 -9.50 27.24
N HIS A 79 3.63 -8.71 26.99
CA HIS A 79 4.93 -8.91 27.65
C HIS A 79 4.94 -8.36 29.09
N GLN A 80 4.21 -7.28 29.37
CA GLN A 80 4.07 -6.75 30.73
C GLN A 80 3.22 -7.65 31.63
N GLU A 81 2.21 -8.33 31.08
CA GLU A 81 1.41 -9.34 31.79
C GLU A 81 2.21 -10.60 32.16
N GLN A 82 3.37 -10.80 31.54
CA GLN A 82 4.25 -11.91 31.85
C GLN A 82 5.05 -11.62 33.13
N GLY A 83 4.55 -12.10 34.27
CA GLY A 83 5.17 -11.92 35.57
C GLY A 83 6.66 -12.32 35.61
N ASN A 84 7.43 -11.65 36.47
CA ASN A 84 8.86 -11.86 36.69
C ASN A 84 9.14 -13.26 37.26
N GLY A 85 9.20 -14.26 36.40
CA GLY A 85 9.66 -15.61 36.74
C GLY A 85 11.18 -15.68 36.66
N ASP A 86 11.88 -15.37 37.75
CA ASP A 86 13.35 -15.46 37.79
C ASP A 86 13.84 -16.89 37.51
N GLY A 87 14.80 -17.04 36.58
CA GLY A 87 15.69 -18.20 36.52
C GLY A 87 15.56 -19.16 35.33
N ALA A 88 14.61 -18.98 34.41
CA ALA A 88 14.47 -19.86 33.24
C ALA A 88 15.14 -19.29 31.97
N GLN A 89 15.97 -20.09 31.28
CA GLN A 89 16.53 -19.74 29.96
C GLN A 89 15.45 -19.32 28.93
N SER A 90 14.24 -19.87 29.07
CA SER A 90 13.08 -19.51 28.25
C SER A 90 12.66 -18.04 28.41
N LEU A 91 12.82 -17.44 29.60
CA LEU A 91 12.48 -16.04 29.82
C LEU A 91 13.46 -15.11 29.08
N ALA A 92 14.75 -15.41 29.14
CA ALA A 92 15.76 -14.65 28.41
C ALA A 92 15.52 -14.71 26.88
N ALA A 93 15.24 -15.91 26.36
CA ALA A 93 14.88 -16.09 24.95
C ALA A 93 13.60 -15.30 24.56
N GLN A 94 12.62 -15.22 25.46
CA GLN A 94 11.39 -14.47 25.22
C GLN A 94 11.60 -12.95 25.24
N GLN A 95 12.47 -12.43 26.10
CA GLN A 95 12.89 -11.02 26.10
C GLN A 95 13.62 -10.64 24.81
N GLU A 96 14.54 -11.49 24.35
CA GLU A 96 15.25 -11.28 23.07
C GLU A 96 14.25 -11.29 21.89
N LEU A 97 13.32 -12.24 21.89
CA LEU A 97 12.26 -12.31 20.89
C LEU A 97 11.41 -11.04 20.90
N PHE A 98 10.91 -10.63 22.06
CA PHE A 98 10.14 -9.38 22.23
C PHE A 98 10.90 -8.17 21.68
N ALA A 99 12.17 -7.98 22.06
CA ALA A 99 12.99 -6.87 21.59
C ALA A 99 13.17 -6.88 20.07
N SER A 100 13.36 -8.07 19.48
CA SER A 100 13.50 -8.22 18.02
C SER A 100 12.23 -7.84 17.26
N TRP A 101 11.06 -8.30 17.73
CA TRP A 101 9.76 -8.01 17.13
C TRP A 101 9.37 -6.55 17.29
N LYS A 102 9.61 -5.97 18.48
CA LYS A 102 9.42 -4.54 18.73
C LYS A 102 10.21 -3.71 17.72
N ARG A 103 11.52 -3.97 17.59
CA ARG A 103 12.38 -3.25 16.63
C ARG A 103 11.89 -3.40 15.19
N TYR A 104 11.43 -4.59 14.81
CA TYR A 104 10.92 -4.86 13.48
C TYR A 104 9.62 -4.07 13.18
N LEU A 105 8.65 -4.10 14.09
CA LEU A 105 7.37 -3.40 13.96
C LEU A 105 7.54 -1.88 13.96
N GLU A 106 8.42 -1.34 14.79
CA GLU A 106 8.82 0.07 14.75
C GLU A 106 9.41 0.44 13.38
N GLY A 107 10.28 -0.43 12.84
CA GLY A 107 10.85 -0.26 11.50
C GLY A 107 9.80 -0.25 10.39
N ILE A 108 8.81 -1.16 10.44
CA ILE A 108 7.69 -1.16 9.48
C ILE A 108 6.87 0.11 9.62
N SER A 109 6.51 0.50 10.85
CA SER A 109 5.72 1.72 11.10
C SER A 109 6.41 2.96 10.52
N GLY A 110 7.73 3.08 10.71
CA GLY A 110 8.54 4.14 10.12
C GLY A 110 8.53 4.12 8.59
N ARG A 111 8.66 2.93 7.96
CA ARG A 111 8.60 2.77 6.50
C ARG A 111 7.22 3.15 5.94
N CYS A 112 6.14 2.71 6.59
CA CYS A 112 4.78 3.09 6.21
C CYS A 112 4.60 4.61 6.30
N GLY A 113 5.09 5.25 7.37
CA GLY A 113 5.06 6.71 7.49
C GLY A 113 5.80 7.42 6.35
N ALA A 114 7.01 6.96 6.02
CA ALA A 114 7.79 7.53 4.92
C ALA A 114 7.12 7.32 3.56
N LEU A 115 6.52 6.15 3.32
CA LEU A 115 5.78 5.85 2.09
C LEU A 115 4.51 6.70 1.97
N GLN A 116 3.74 6.85 3.05
CA GLN A 116 2.55 7.70 3.11
C GLN A 116 2.88 9.12 2.64
N THR A 117 3.88 9.76 3.26
CA THR A 117 4.30 11.13 2.89
C THR A 117 4.74 11.23 1.42
N ARG A 118 5.49 10.24 0.91
CA ARG A 118 5.95 10.23 -0.48
C ARG A 118 4.80 10.07 -1.47
N LEU A 119 3.82 9.22 -1.18
CA LEU A 119 2.63 9.00 -2.01
C LEU A 119 1.75 10.25 -2.07
N GLU A 120 1.52 10.91 -0.93
CA GLU A 120 0.82 12.20 -0.87
C GLU A 120 1.50 13.27 -1.72
N GLN A 121 2.83 13.39 -1.59
CA GLN A 121 3.60 14.38 -2.33
C GLN A 121 3.60 14.10 -3.84
N ALA A 122 3.76 12.83 -4.25
CA ALA A 122 3.69 12.44 -5.65
C ALA A 122 2.33 12.81 -6.27
N GLY A 123 1.23 12.46 -5.60
CA GLY A 123 -0.11 12.81 -6.08
C GLY A 123 -0.35 14.31 -6.20
N LYS A 124 0.22 15.13 -5.30
CA LYS A 124 0.14 16.60 -5.35
C LYS A 124 0.92 17.18 -6.53
N GLU A 125 2.17 16.76 -6.72
CA GLU A 125 3.04 17.31 -7.78
C GLU A 125 2.58 16.89 -9.17
N LEU A 126 2.16 15.63 -9.36
CA LEU A 126 1.60 15.15 -10.62
C LEU A 126 0.33 15.93 -11.00
N HIS A 127 -0.59 16.11 -10.05
CA HIS A 127 -1.80 16.90 -10.29
C HIS A 127 -1.51 18.35 -10.67
N ARG A 128 -0.52 18.97 -10.02
CA ARG A 128 -0.08 20.32 -10.33
C ARG A 128 0.52 20.41 -11.73
N ASN A 129 1.35 19.44 -12.11
CA ASN A 129 1.96 19.39 -13.44
C ASN A 129 0.88 19.26 -14.52
N ASP A 130 -0.03 18.30 -14.39
CA ASP A 130 -1.11 18.07 -15.34
C ASP A 130 -2.03 19.29 -15.48
N SER A 131 -2.34 19.94 -14.37
CA SER A 131 -3.16 21.17 -14.38
C SER A 131 -2.44 22.31 -15.11
N ALA A 132 -1.13 22.45 -14.94
CA ALA A 132 -0.33 23.47 -15.62
C ALA A 132 -0.20 23.18 -17.13
N VAL A 133 0.01 21.91 -17.50
CA VAL A 133 0.03 21.48 -18.90
C VAL A 133 -1.33 21.70 -19.55
N LYS A 134 -2.43 21.32 -18.89
CA LYS A 134 -3.77 21.61 -19.39
C LYS A 134 -4.00 23.12 -19.59
N ALA A 135 -3.61 23.93 -18.62
CA ALA A 135 -3.77 25.38 -18.71
C ALA A 135 -2.98 25.99 -19.88
N SER A 136 -1.78 25.48 -20.19
CA SER A 136 -1.00 25.96 -21.33
C SER A 136 -1.64 25.58 -22.67
N PHE A 137 -2.18 24.36 -22.81
CA PHE A 137 -2.94 23.96 -23.99
C PHE A 137 -4.27 24.72 -24.14
N ASP A 138 -4.99 24.95 -23.04
CA ASP A 138 -6.21 25.75 -23.05
C ASP A 138 -5.92 27.21 -23.48
N ALA A 139 -4.80 27.79 -23.01
CA ALA A 139 -4.36 29.12 -23.44
C ALA A 139 -3.97 29.15 -24.93
N LEU A 140 -3.23 28.15 -25.42
CA LEU A 140 -2.88 28.03 -26.83
C LEU A 140 -4.15 27.89 -27.70
N SER A 141 -5.09 27.03 -27.29
CA SER A 141 -6.36 26.87 -27.98
C SER A 141 -7.15 28.17 -28.03
N GLN A 142 -7.14 28.96 -26.96
CA GLN A 142 -7.77 30.28 -26.94
C GLN A 142 -7.11 31.28 -27.88
N GLN A 143 -5.78 31.27 -27.96
CA GLN A 143 -5.01 32.17 -28.82
C GLN A 143 -5.27 31.92 -30.31
N TYR A 144 -5.47 30.67 -30.71
CA TYR A 144 -5.64 30.27 -32.11
C TYR A 144 -7.11 29.90 -32.47
N LYS A 145 -8.09 30.45 -31.74
CA LYS A 145 -9.53 30.21 -32.02
C LYS A 145 -9.97 30.63 -33.42
N ASP A 146 -9.30 31.62 -33.98
CA ASP A 146 -9.54 32.22 -35.29
C ASP A 146 -8.85 31.47 -36.42
N THR A 147 -7.98 30.50 -36.11
CA THR A 147 -7.24 29.73 -37.10
C THR A 147 -8.07 28.52 -37.53
N PRO A 148 -8.59 28.45 -38.77
CA PRO A 148 -9.33 27.29 -39.24
C PRO A 148 -8.44 26.04 -39.26
N ALA A 149 -9.00 24.88 -38.94
CA ALA A 149 -8.29 23.61 -39.03
C ALA A 149 -7.97 23.28 -40.49
N VAL A 150 -6.71 23.48 -40.89
CA VAL A 150 -6.26 23.29 -42.29
C VAL A 150 -5.78 21.86 -42.62
N GLY A 151 -5.85 20.92 -41.68
CA GLY A 151 -5.47 19.52 -41.89
C GLY A 151 -6.65 18.57 -41.75
N GLY A 152 -6.90 17.73 -42.76
CA GLY A 152 -7.89 16.64 -42.70
C GLY A 152 -9.16 16.80 -43.54
N GLN A 153 -9.22 17.77 -44.47
CA GLN A 153 -10.34 17.79 -45.41
C GLN A 153 -10.29 16.55 -46.32
N PRO A 154 -11.35 15.71 -46.36
CA PRO A 154 -11.42 14.63 -47.33
C PRO A 154 -11.40 15.26 -48.72
N GLN A 155 -10.41 14.88 -49.53
CA GLN A 155 -10.36 15.28 -50.92
C GLN A 155 -11.67 14.86 -51.57
N LYS A 156 -12.44 15.84 -52.07
CA LYS A 156 -13.66 15.58 -52.84
C LYS A 156 -13.24 14.79 -54.08
N LYS A 157 -13.79 13.57 -54.21
CA LYS A 157 -13.74 12.79 -55.44
C LYS A 157 -14.55 13.47 -56.54
#